data_AF-A0A9I9E1V6-F1
#
_entry.id   AF-A0A9I9E1V6-F1
#
_cell.length_a   1.000
_cell.length_b   1.000
_cell.length_c   1.000
_cell.angle_alpha   90.00
_cell.angle_beta   90.00
_cell.angle_gamma   90.00
#
_symmetry.space_group_name_H-M   'P 1'
#
loop_
_entity.id
_entity.type
_entity.pdbx_description
1 polymer ?
#
loop_
_entity_poly.entity_id
_entity_poly.type
_entity_poly.pdbx_seq_one_letter_code
_entity_poly.pdbx_strand_id
1 'polypeptide(L)'
;MANNSCLIIVSLVGVLLFTIIPNVASSNDVVSTICPKISNPPFCSSVLKSVGTTDLKGLVVYTLNLAHTNARKSLTLAKLLATTTTNPQLKQRYSSCAESYDEAVGDIENAQKDLALGDFNAVNIATSGAMTEIDDCQDKF
;
A
#
# COMPACT_ATOMS: atom_id res chain seq x y z
N MET A 1 -19.81 -49.69 -42.24
CA MET A 1 -19.33 -49.64 -40.84
C MET A 1 -18.80 -48.25 -40.59
N ALA A 2 -19.71 -47.31 -40.34
CA ALA A 2 -19.41 -45.90 -40.21
C ALA A 2 -20.00 -45.43 -38.89
N ASN A 3 -19.28 -45.65 -37.80
CA ASN A 3 -19.57 -44.97 -36.54
C ASN A 3 -18.41 -45.19 -35.57
N ASN A 4 -17.65 -44.13 -35.27
CA ASN A 4 -17.01 -43.87 -33.97
C ASN A 4 -15.89 -42.84 -34.05
N SER A 5 -15.31 -42.54 -35.21
CA SER A 5 -14.15 -41.63 -35.28
C SER A 5 -14.52 -40.14 -35.14
N CYS A 6 -15.70 -39.69 -35.56
CA CYS A 6 -16.13 -38.29 -35.38
C CYS A 6 -16.48 -37.95 -33.92
N LEU A 7 -17.02 -38.90 -33.16
CA LEU A 7 -17.45 -38.68 -31.77
C LEU A 7 -16.26 -38.44 -30.83
N ILE A 8 -15.13 -39.10 -31.08
CA ILE A 8 -13.89 -38.93 -30.30
C ILE A 8 -13.29 -37.53 -30.53
N ILE A 9 -13.34 -37.02 -31.76
CA ILE A 9 -12.75 -35.71 -32.13
C ILE A 9 -13.61 -34.56 -31.57
N VAL A 10 -14.93 -34.67 -31.63
CA VAL A 10 -15.85 -33.67 -31.03
C VAL A 10 -15.72 -33.63 -29.50
N SER A 11 -15.41 -34.77 -28.87
CA SER A 11 -15.18 -34.85 -27.42
C SER A 11 -13.84 -34.22 -26.99
N LEU A 12 -12.77 -34.35 -27.79
CA LEU A 12 -11.46 -33.77 -27.46
C LEU A 12 -11.44 -32.23 -27.62
N VAL A 13 -12.13 -31.69 -28.63
CA VAL A 13 -12.24 -30.24 -28.86
C VAL A 13 -13.13 -29.58 -27.81
N GLY A 14 -14.15 -30.29 -27.30
CA GLY A 14 -14.99 -29.82 -26.21
C GLY A 14 -14.24 -29.65 -24.88
N VAL A 15 -13.29 -30.55 -24.56
CA VAL A 15 -12.51 -30.49 -23.31
C VAL A 15 -11.46 -29.36 -23.34
N LEU A 16 -10.91 -29.03 -24.51
CA LEU A 16 -9.92 -27.95 -24.67
C LEU A 16 -10.51 -26.54 -24.51
N LEU A 17 -11.84 -26.38 -24.62
CA LEU A 17 -12.52 -25.09 -24.50
C LEU A 17 -12.89 -24.71 -23.05
N PHE A 18 -12.69 -25.59 -22.06
CA PHE A 18 -13.23 -25.39 -20.70
C PHE A 18 -12.27 -25.00 -19.58
N THR A 19 -10.96 -24.87 -19.76
CA THR A 19 -10.06 -24.67 -18.59
C THR A 19 -8.93 -23.67 -18.74
N ILE A 20 -9.09 -22.62 -19.55
CA ILE A 20 -8.36 -21.37 -19.30
C ILE A 20 -9.30 -20.43 -18.54
N ILE A 21 -9.60 -20.78 -17.29
CA ILE A 21 -10.13 -19.79 -16.35
C ILE A 21 -8.91 -18.98 -15.92
N PRO A 22 -8.79 -17.68 -16.27
CA PRO A 22 -7.75 -16.86 -15.68
C PRO A 22 -7.94 -16.91 -14.17
N ASN A 23 -6.92 -17.33 -13.43
CA ASN A 23 -6.93 -17.33 -11.97
C ASN A 23 -6.94 -15.87 -11.51
N VAL A 24 -8.13 -15.24 -11.50
CA VAL A 24 -8.31 -13.90 -10.98
C VAL A 24 -8.15 -14.00 -9.48
N ALA A 25 -6.98 -13.62 -8.97
CA ALA A 25 -6.76 -13.53 -7.53
C ALA A 25 -7.89 -12.69 -6.91
N SER A 26 -8.58 -13.26 -5.92
CA SER A 26 -9.67 -12.57 -5.23
C SER A 26 -9.11 -11.58 -4.21
N SER A 27 -9.88 -10.55 -3.82
CA SER A 27 -9.44 -9.57 -2.82
C SER A 27 -9.06 -10.24 -1.51
N ASN A 28 -9.76 -11.32 -1.16
CA ASN A 28 -9.45 -12.13 0.00
C ASN A 28 -8.07 -12.78 -0.09
N ASP A 29 -7.64 -13.24 -1.27
CA ASP A 29 -6.36 -13.93 -1.51
C ASP A 29 -5.16 -12.98 -1.32
N VAL A 30 -5.27 -11.76 -1.84
CA VAL A 30 -4.25 -10.71 -1.67
C VAL A 30 -4.15 -10.26 -0.22
N VAL A 31 -5.30 -10.01 0.43
CA VAL A 31 -5.36 -9.60 1.83
C VAL A 31 -4.80 -10.68 2.75
N SER A 32 -5.13 -11.96 2.53
CA SER A 32 -4.60 -13.08 3.33
C SER A 32 -3.10 -13.30 3.12
N THR A 33 -2.54 -12.84 2.00
CA THR A 33 -1.10 -12.97 1.72
C THR A 33 -0.27 -11.83 2.33
N ILE A 34 -0.80 -10.60 2.29
CA ILE A 34 -0.06 -9.39 2.69
C ILE A 34 -0.25 -9.10 4.18
N CYS A 35 -1.50 -8.99 4.64
CA CYS A 35 -1.79 -8.42 5.96
C CYS A 35 -1.23 -9.19 7.16
N PRO A 36 -1.06 -10.53 7.13
CA PRO A 36 -0.41 -11.25 8.24
C PRO A 36 1.06 -10.87 8.47
N LYS A 37 1.72 -10.24 7.48
CA LYS A 37 3.14 -9.85 7.55
C LYS A 37 3.36 -8.43 8.09
N ILE A 38 2.28 -7.70 8.38
CA ILE A 38 2.33 -6.29 8.80
C ILE A 38 2.06 -6.20 10.30
N SER A 39 2.67 -5.24 10.99
CA SER A 39 2.55 -5.05 12.45
C SER A 39 1.10 -4.91 12.95
N ASN A 40 0.18 -4.45 12.10
CA ASN A 40 -1.25 -4.35 12.43
C ASN A 40 -2.12 -5.01 11.35
N PRO A 41 -2.32 -6.35 11.41
CA PRO A 41 -3.10 -7.09 10.41
C PRO A 41 -4.57 -6.66 10.31
N PRO A 42 -5.30 -6.36 11.41
CA PRO A 42 -6.67 -5.86 11.33
C PRO A 42 -6.78 -4.52 10.58
N PHE A 43 -5.88 -3.58 10.86
CA PHE A 43 -5.84 -2.29 10.15
C PHE A 43 -5.55 -2.50 8.66
N CYS A 44 -4.52 -3.30 8.32
CA CYS A 44 -4.21 -3.64 6.93
C CYS A 44 -5.43 -4.22 6.21
N SER A 45 -6.13 -5.16 6.85
CA SER A 45 -7.31 -5.80 6.28
C SER A 45 -8.43 -4.79 6.01
N SER A 46 -8.67 -3.86 6.93
CA SER A 46 -9.65 -2.78 6.76
C SER A 46 -9.30 -1.90 5.56
N VAL A 47 -8.04 -1.49 5.45
CA VAL A 47 -7.54 -0.65 4.36
C VAL A 47 -7.66 -1.36 3.02
N LEU A 48 -7.07 -2.56 2.87
CA LEU A 48 -6.99 -3.24 1.57
C LEU A 48 -8.35 -3.75 1.06
N LYS A 49 -9.26 -4.16 1.95
CA LYS A 49 -10.63 -4.54 1.55
C LYS A 49 -11.43 -3.37 0.98
N SER A 50 -11.09 -2.13 1.34
CA SER A 50 -11.80 -0.93 0.87
C SER A 50 -11.44 -0.51 -0.57
N VAL A 51 -10.34 -1.03 -1.13
CA VAL A 51 -9.79 -0.58 -2.43
C VAL A 51 -10.58 -1.14 -3.62
N GLY A 52 -11.30 -2.25 -3.44
CA GLY A 52 -12.13 -2.84 -4.49
C GLY A 52 -11.36 -3.46 -5.67
N THR A 53 -10.04 -3.57 -5.58
CA THR A 53 -9.17 -4.21 -6.59
C THR A 53 -8.23 -5.24 -5.94
N THR A 54 -7.74 -6.17 -6.75
CA THR A 54 -6.71 -7.15 -6.39
C THR A 54 -5.39 -6.90 -7.10
N ASP A 55 -5.36 -5.95 -8.03
CA ASP A 55 -4.14 -5.55 -8.71
C ASP A 55 -3.15 -4.94 -7.72
N LEU A 56 -1.96 -5.54 -7.61
CA LEU A 56 -0.91 -5.09 -6.69
C LEU A 56 -0.51 -3.65 -6.97
N LYS A 57 -0.45 -3.23 -8.24
CA LYS A 57 -0.11 -1.84 -8.58
C LYS A 57 -1.18 -0.89 -8.07
N GLY A 58 -2.46 -1.19 -8.31
CA GLY A 58 -3.59 -0.43 -7.77
C GLY A 58 -3.59 -0.36 -6.24
N LEU A 59 -3.25 -1.45 -5.55
CA LEU A 59 -3.14 -1.48 -4.10
C LEU A 59 -2.00 -0.59 -3.59
N VAL A 60 -0.82 -0.64 -4.20
CA VAL A 60 0.33 0.22 -3.82
C VAL A 60 0.03 1.70 -4.09
N VAL A 61 -0.58 2.03 -5.24
CA VAL A 61 -1.01 3.42 -5.53
C VAL A 61 -1.96 3.92 -4.45
N TYR A 62 -2.95 3.10 -4.08
CA TYR A 62 -3.92 3.47 -3.06
C TYR A 62 -3.26 3.69 -1.69
N THR A 63 -2.40 2.75 -1.24
CA THR A 63 -1.77 2.84 0.08
C THR A 63 -0.78 4.01 0.17
N LEU A 64 -0.02 4.30 -0.89
CA LEU A 64 0.86 5.49 -0.95
C LEU A 64 0.04 6.79 -0.86
N ASN A 65 -1.09 6.88 -1.57
CA ASN A 65 -1.95 8.07 -1.51
C ASN A 65 -2.58 8.24 -0.12
N LEU A 66 -2.98 7.15 0.53
CA LEU A 66 -3.51 7.16 1.89
C LEU A 66 -2.42 7.62 2.88
N ALA A 67 -1.21 7.06 2.77
CA ALA A 67 -0.07 7.45 3.58
C ALA A 67 0.27 8.93 3.41
N HIS A 68 0.37 9.41 2.16
CA HIS A 68 0.63 10.82 1.84
C HIS A 68 -0.41 11.76 2.47
N THR A 69 -1.69 11.42 2.32
CA THR A 69 -2.80 12.21 2.88
C THR A 69 -2.69 12.31 4.41
N ASN A 70 -2.38 11.20 5.07
CA ASN A 70 -2.25 11.17 6.52
C ASN A 70 -0.99 11.87 7.00
N ALA A 71 0.16 11.67 6.34
CA ALA A 71 1.40 12.38 6.66
C ALA A 71 1.22 13.90 6.55
N ARG A 72 0.56 14.41 5.50
CA ARG A 72 0.24 15.85 5.35
C ARG A 72 -0.69 16.38 6.45
N LYS A 73 -1.67 15.58 6.88
CA LYS A 73 -2.55 15.94 8.00
C LYS A 73 -1.75 16.02 9.30
N SER A 74 -0.89 15.04 9.57
CA SER A 74 0.00 15.02 10.73
C SER A 74 0.99 16.18 10.73
N LEU A 75 1.58 16.49 9.58
CA LEU A 75 2.43 17.68 9.38
C LEU A 75 1.69 18.97 9.76
N THR A 76 0.47 19.14 9.25
CA THR A 76 -0.37 20.30 9.54
C THR A 76 -0.68 20.39 11.03
N LEU A 77 -1.01 19.26 11.65
CA LEU A 77 -1.28 19.18 13.08
C LEU A 77 -0.04 19.50 13.93
N ALA A 78 1.13 18.93 13.60
CA ALA A 78 2.38 19.19 14.30
C ALA A 78 2.76 20.68 14.24
N LYS A 79 2.67 21.30 13.04
CA LYS A 79 2.87 22.74 12.85
C LYS A 79 1.89 23.56 13.71
N LEU A 80 0.61 23.20 13.72
CA LEU A 80 -0.39 23.88 14.56
C LEU A 80 -0.06 23.76 16.06
N LEU A 81 0.25 22.56 16.54
CA LEU A 81 0.56 22.32 17.95
C LEU A 81 1.84 23.04 18.39
N ALA A 82 2.87 23.08 17.53
CA ALA A 82 4.11 23.81 17.79
C ALA A 82 3.88 25.33 17.94
N THR A 83 2.95 25.89 17.17
CA THR A 83 2.63 27.34 17.23
C THR A 83 1.69 27.71 18.37
N THR A 84 0.84 26.78 18.83
CA THR A 84 -0.23 27.08 19.80
C THR A 84 0.12 26.72 21.24
N THR A 85 1.06 25.80 21.47
CA THR A 85 1.45 25.42 22.83
C THR A 85 2.29 26.49 23.52
N THR A 86 2.05 26.68 24.81
CA THR A 86 2.86 27.57 25.68
C THR A 86 3.98 26.81 26.41
N ASN A 87 3.97 25.47 26.39
CA ASN A 87 5.00 24.66 27.01
C ASN A 87 6.24 24.58 26.10
N PRO A 88 7.43 25.06 26.53
CA PRO A 88 8.62 25.08 25.68
C PRO A 88 9.10 23.70 25.22
N GLN A 89 9.00 22.68 26.09
CA GLN A 89 9.42 21.32 25.73
C GLN A 89 8.47 20.72 24.68
N LEU A 90 7.16 20.90 24.86
CA LEU A 90 6.19 20.44 23.86
C LEU A 90 6.35 21.18 22.54
N LYS A 91 6.64 22.49 22.57
CA LYS A 91 6.94 23.26 21.36
C LYS A 91 8.10 22.66 20.58
N GLN A 92 9.19 22.32 21.26
CA GLN A 92 10.34 21.67 20.62
C GLN A 92 9.96 20.31 20.02
N ARG A 93 9.29 19.44 20.80
CA ARG A 93 8.86 18.12 20.32
C ARG A 93 7.96 18.21 19.08
N TYR A 94 6.95 19.09 19.10
CA TYR A 94 6.07 19.28 17.94
C TYR A 94 6.78 19.91 16.74
N SER A 95 7.78 20.76 16.96
CA SER A 95 8.59 21.33 15.86
C SER A 95 9.42 20.23 15.19
N SER A 96 10.09 19.38 15.97
CA SER A 96 10.80 18.21 15.43
C SER A 96 9.86 17.25 14.70
N CYS A 97 8.67 16.98 15.25
CA CYS A 97 7.67 16.20 14.53
C CYS A 97 7.23 16.85 13.22
N ALA A 98 7.11 18.18 13.17
CA ALA A 98 6.78 18.88 11.94
C ALA A 98 7.90 18.75 10.89
N GLU A 99 9.17 18.72 11.29
CA GLU A 99 10.30 18.43 10.39
C GLU A 99 10.23 17.00 9.86
N SER A 100 10.13 16.00 10.74
CA SER A 100 10.07 14.59 10.31
C SER A 100 8.85 14.30 9.43
N TYR A 101 7.67 14.86 9.72
CA TYR A 101 6.51 14.68 8.83
C TYR A 101 6.66 15.41 7.48
N ASP A 102 7.47 16.47 7.38
CA ASP A 102 7.78 17.13 6.10
C ASP A 102 8.69 16.22 5.26
N GLU A 103 9.70 15.61 5.88
CA GLU A 103 10.59 14.62 5.27
C GLU A 103 9.83 13.36 4.83
N ALA A 104 8.98 12.80 5.70
CA ALA A 104 8.12 11.67 5.39
C ALA A 104 7.20 11.94 4.18
N VAL A 105 6.65 13.16 4.07
CA VAL A 105 5.85 13.55 2.89
C VAL A 105 6.71 13.53 1.63
N GLY A 106 7.93 14.08 1.68
CA GLY A 106 8.88 14.05 0.56
C GLY A 106 9.25 12.63 0.13
N ASP A 107 9.51 11.75 1.08
CA ASP A 107 9.82 10.34 0.82
C ASP A 107 8.65 9.58 0.18
N ILE A 108 7.41 9.82 0.64
CA ILE A 108 6.23 9.23 0.02
C ILE A 108 6.05 9.76 -1.41
N GLU A 109 6.32 11.05 -1.66
CA GLU A 109 6.28 11.63 -3.00
C GLU A 109 7.36 11.04 -3.93
N ASN A 110 8.53 10.69 -3.38
CA ASN A 110 9.57 9.97 -4.12
C ASN A 110 9.12 8.54 -4.44
N ALA A 111 8.56 7.82 -3.47
CA ALA A 111 7.99 6.49 -3.70
C ALA A 111 6.91 6.49 -4.80
N GLN A 112 6.08 7.52 -4.87
CA GLN A 112 5.09 7.66 -5.95
C GLN A 112 5.74 7.84 -7.33
N LYS A 113 6.84 8.60 -7.43
CA LYS A 113 7.59 8.78 -8.69
C LYS A 113 8.28 7.47 -9.10
N ASP A 114 8.91 6.78 -8.15
CA ASP A 114 9.61 5.52 -8.40
C ASP A 114 8.63 4.42 -8.84
N LEU A 115 7.43 4.39 -8.25
CA LEU A 115 6.35 3.50 -8.68
C LEU A 115 5.92 3.76 -10.13
N ALA A 116 5.88 5.03 -10.56
CA ALA A 116 5.55 5.38 -11.93
C ALA A 116 6.62 4.86 -12.93
N LEU A 117 7.88 4.77 -12.48
CA LEU A 117 8.99 4.19 -13.23
C LEU A 117 9.06 2.66 -13.13
N GLY A 118 8.29 2.05 -12.21
CA GLY A 118 8.33 0.62 -11.93
C GLY A 118 9.53 0.17 -11.09
N ASP A 119 10.23 1.09 -10.44
CA ASP A 119 11.35 0.77 -9.56
C ASP A 119 10.86 0.44 -8.15
N PHE A 120 10.44 -0.82 -7.95
CA PHE A 120 9.92 -1.29 -6.67
C PHE A 120 10.97 -1.33 -5.55
N ASN A 121 12.27 -1.40 -5.89
CA ASN A 121 13.32 -1.34 -4.89
C ASN A 121 13.45 0.08 -4.33
N ALA A 122 13.43 1.09 -5.21
CA ALA A 122 13.42 2.48 -4.80
C ALA A 122 12.15 2.84 -4.00
N VAL A 123 10.97 2.33 -4.42
CA VAL A 123 9.72 2.43 -3.63
C VAL A 123 9.91 1.88 -2.21
N ASN A 124 10.51 0.69 -2.06
CA ASN A 124 10.75 0.09 -0.76
C ASN A 124 11.69 0.93 0.12
N ILE A 125 12.75 1.48 -0.47
CA ILE A 125 13.70 2.36 0.23
C ILE A 125 13.00 3.63 0.69
N ALA A 126 12.31 4.34 -0.21
CA ALA A 126 11.64 5.59 0.09
C ALA A 126 10.52 5.43 1.14
N THR A 127 9.70 4.37 1.02
CA THR A 127 8.67 4.09 2.05
C THR A 127 9.25 3.70 3.40
N SER A 128 10.42 3.05 3.43
CA SER A 128 11.14 2.75 4.66
C SER A 128 11.70 4.02 5.30
N GLY A 129 12.23 4.96 4.49
CA GLY A 129 12.62 6.30 4.95
C GLY A 129 11.45 7.03 5.61
N ALA A 130 10.30 7.10 4.93
CA ALA A 130 9.10 7.71 5.50
C ALA A 130 8.64 7.07 6.83
N MET A 131 8.83 5.75 7.00
CA MET A 131 8.54 5.08 8.27
C MET A 131 9.51 5.51 9.38
N THR A 132 10.81 5.58 9.08
CA THR A 132 11.83 6.06 10.01
C THR A 132 11.53 7.48 10.47
N GLU A 133 11.17 8.38 9.56
CA GLU A 133 10.80 9.75 9.92
C GLU A 133 9.57 9.81 10.86
N ILE A 134 8.57 8.95 10.65
CA ILE A 134 7.40 8.89 11.54
C ILE A 134 7.81 8.38 12.93
N ASP A 135 8.68 7.36 12.99
CA ASP A 135 9.20 6.82 14.25
C ASP A 135 10.05 7.86 14.99
N ASP A 136 10.86 8.66 14.28
CA ASP A 136 11.69 9.73 14.83
C ASP A 136 10.86 10.81 15.54
N CYS A 137 9.67 11.12 15.03
CA CYS A 137 8.71 11.99 15.73
C CYS A 137 8.19 11.32 17.01
N GLN A 138 7.84 10.03 16.95
CA GLN A 138 7.32 9.29 18.09
C GLN A 138 8.35 9.20 19.23
N ASP A 139 9.63 9.02 18.90
CA ASP A 139 10.75 8.97 19.85
C ASP A 139 10.99 10.29 20.59
N LYS A 140 10.37 11.41 20.17
CA LYS A 140 10.44 12.68 20.90
C LYS A 140 9.54 12.72 22.14
N PHE A 141 8.63 11.76 22.31
CA PHE A 141 7.58 11.81 23.35
C PHE A 141 7.82 10.89 24.53
#